data_AF-A0A484RJU3-F1
#
_entry.id   AF-A0A484RJU3-F1
#
_cell.length_a   1.000
_cell.length_b   1.000
_cell.length_c   1.000
_cell.angle_alpha   90.00
_cell.angle_beta   90.00
_cell.angle_gamma   90.00
#
_symmetry.space_group_name_H-M   'P 1'
#
loop_
_entity.id
_entity.type
_entity.pdbx_description
1 polymer ?
#
loop_
_entity_poly.entity_id
_entity_poly.type
_entity_poly.pdbx_seq_one_letter_code
_entity_poly.pdbx_strand_id
1 'polypeptide(L)'
;MQVSRIWSFFMLAAFSALLSACSGGSPESVVETFYKAAAKGDTDTAVKQISFAKMDAGQTNQAKGKVQMMVGEMQRRADANGGLDKVEVLESKIEENGESARVRVKLVFKNGKTSDESGRLLKDDGDWKMALK
;
A
#
# COMPACT_ATOMS: atom_id res chain seq x y z
N MET A 1 -32.62 -19.34 -32.78
CA MET A 1 -33.34 -19.53 -31.50
C MET A 1 -32.27 -19.98 -30.50
N GLN A 2 -31.73 -19.11 -29.65
CA GLN A 2 -32.23 -18.79 -28.29
C GLN A 2 -32.53 -20.09 -27.51
N VAL A 3 -31.94 -20.39 -26.35
CA VAL A 3 -31.72 -19.51 -25.19
C VAL A 3 -30.71 -20.19 -24.23
N SER A 4 -29.78 -19.42 -23.64
CA SER A 4 -29.74 -19.07 -22.20
C SER A 4 -28.98 -20.07 -21.30
N ARG A 5 -27.73 -19.76 -20.91
CA ARG A 5 -27.29 -19.05 -19.66
C ARG A 5 -27.25 -19.95 -18.42
N ILE A 6 -26.19 -19.71 -17.64
CA ILE A 6 -25.99 -20.07 -16.22
C ILE A 6 -25.41 -21.47 -16.02
N TRP A 7 -24.10 -21.53 -15.75
CA TRP A 7 -23.51 -21.87 -14.44
C TRP A 7 -21.99 -22.05 -14.67
N SER A 8 -21.19 -20.99 -14.64
CA SER A 8 -20.47 -20.55 -13.43
C SER A 8 -20.22 -21.69 -12.44
N PHE A 9 -18.94 -21.95 -12.20
CA PHE A 9 -18.28 -22.51 -11.00
C PHE A 9 -17.24 -23.54 -11.44
N PHE A 10 -16.07 -23.46 -10.82
CA PHE A 10 -14.89 -24.33 -11.01
C PHE A 10 -14.02 -24.02 -12.23
N MET A 11 -13.41 -22.83 -12.26
CA MET A 11 -12.08 -22.73 -12.86
C MET A 11 -11.17 -21.83 -12.04
N LEU A 12 -10.32 -22.51 -11.26
CA LEU A 12 -8.98 -22.07 -10.86
C LEU A 12 -8.87 -20.94 -9.82
N ALA A 13 -9.19 -21.30 -8.57
CA ALA A 13 -8.37 -20.87 -7.45
C ALA A 13 -7.03 -21.62 -7.49
N ALA A 14 -5.93 -20.94 -7.80
CA ALA A 14 -4.54 -21.20 -7.36
C ALA A 14 -3.57 -20.34 -8.19
N PHE A 15 -2.48 -19.88 -7.57
CA PHE A 15 -1.45 -18.94 -8.04
C PHE A 15 -1.90 -17.47 -8.02
N SER A 16 -1.53 -16.67 -7.02
CA SER A 16 -0.15 -16.21 -6.85
C SER A 16 0.10 -15.73 -5.41
N ALA A 17 0.38 -16.67 -4.51
CA ALA A 17 0.89 -16.38 -3.17
C ALA A 17 2.39 -16.71 -3.11
N LEU A 18 3.21 -16.13 -4.01
CA LEU A 18 4.67 -16.26 -4.00
C LEU A 18 5.32 -15.04 -4.69
N LEU A 19 5.34 -13.89 -4.03
CA LEU A 19 6.27 -12.78 -4.29
C LEU A 19 6.58 -12.12 -2.93
N SER A 20 7.08 -12.91 -2.00
CA SER A 20 7.78 -12.40 -0.83
C SER A 20 9.20 -12.05 -1.26
N ALA A 21 9.63 -10.83 -0.93
CA ALA A 21 10.98 -10.27 -1.08
C ALA A 21 11.39 -9.70 -2.47
N CYS A 22 10.74 -8.60 -2.86
CA CYS A 22 11.50 -7.47 -3.42
C CYS A 22 11.41 -6.35 -2.39
N SER A 23 12.53 -6.00 -1.74
CA SER A 23 12.59 -4.82 -0.87
C SER A 23 12.45 -3.50 -1.64
N GLY A 24 12.52 -3.54 -2.98
CA GLY A 24 12.20 -2.47 -3.91
C GLY A 24 11.28 -2.93 -5.04
N GLY A 25 9.99 -3.10 -4.74
CA GLY A 25 8.96 -3.26 -5.78
C GLY A 25 8.70 -1.95 -6.54
N SER A 26 7.77 -1.96 -7.49
CA SER A 26 7.33 -0.74 -8.19
C SER A 26 6.68 0.27 -7.21
N PRO A 27 6.61 1.58 -7.54
CA PRO A 27 6.03 2.57 -6.65
C PRO A 27 4.63 2.22 -6.13
N GLU A 28 3.81 1.61 -6.98
CA GLU A 28 2.46 1.14 -6.68
C GLU A 28 2.48 0.04 -5.61
N SER A 29 3.36 -0.95 -5.78
CA SER A 29 3.46 -2.09 -4.88
C SER A 29 3.88 -1.69 -3.47
N VAL A 30 4.73 -0.65 -3.35
CA VAL A 30 5.15 -0.09 -2.06
C VAL A 30 3.96 0.54 -1.34
N VAL A 31 3.17 1.36 -2.03
CA VAL A 31 1.97 1.99 -1.47
C VAL A 31 0.90 0.97 -1.11
N GLU A 32 0.67 -0.01 -1.98
CA GLU A 32 -0.26 -1.12 -1.72
C GLU A 32 0.15 -1.92 -0.49
N THR A 33 1.44 -2.27 -0.38
CA THR A 33 1.99 -3.00 0.77
C THR A 33 1.83 -2.19 2.05
N PHE A 34 2.11 -0.89 2.02
CA PHE A 34 1.93 0.00 3.16
C PHE A 34 0.49 -0.01 3.66
N TYR A 35 -0.51 0.25 2.80
CA TYR A 35 -1.91 0.30 3.24
C TYR A 35 -2.45 -1.06 3.69
N LYS A 36 -2.04 -2.16 3.04
CA LYS A 36 -2.41 -3.51 3.48
C LYS A 36 -1.83 -3.87 4.84
N ALA A 37 -0.58 -3.51 5.09
CA ALA A 37 0.07 -3.71 6.38
C ALA A 37 -0.57 -2.83 7.46
N ALA A 38 -0.75 -1.54 7.17
CA ALA A 38 -1.37 -0.58 8.07
C ALA A 38 -2.80 -0.98 8.48
N ALA A 39 -3.63 -1.44 7.54
CA ALA A 39 -4.98 -1.93 7.83
C ALA A 39 -5.00 -3.17 8.73
N LYS A 40 -3.90 -3.93 8.80
CA LYS A 40 -3.74 -5.10 9.69
C LYS A 40 -3.01 -4.78 11.00
N GLY A 41 -2.60 -3.52 11.21
CA GLY A 41 -1.74 -3.14 12.33
C GLY A 41 -0.30 -3.65 12.23
N ASP A 42 0.12 -4.18 11.07
CA ASP A 42 1.47 -4.67 10.83
C ASP A 42 2.44 -3.49 10.64
N THR A 43 2.88 -2.97 11.78
CA THR A 43 3.77 -1.82 11.89
C THR A 43 5.12 -2.10 11.24
N ASP A 44 5.68 -3.30 11.43
CA ASP A 44 7.02 -3.63 10.95
C ASP A 44 7.07 -3.62 9.43
N THR A 45 6.07 -4.21 8.78
CA THR A 45 5.97 -4.17 7.31
C THR A 45 5.71 -2.77 6.80
N ALA A 46 4.85 -1.99 7.46
CA ALA A 46 4.54 -0.62 7.07
C ALA A 46 5.77 0.30 7.18
N VAL A 47 6.51 0.24 8.29
CA VAL A 47 7.73 1.04 8.52
C VAL A 47 8.80 0.73 7.46
N LYS A 48 8.94 -0.53 7.02
CA LYS A 48 9.88 -0.91 5.95
C LYS A 48 9.56 -0.29 4.57
N GLN A 49 8.35 0.22 4.37
CA GLN A 49 7.97 0.91 3.13
C GLN A 49 8.34 2.40 3.15
N ILE A 50 8.82 2.93 4.28
CA ILE A 50 9.08 4.35 4.46
C ILE A 50 10.59 4.64 4.36
N SER A 51 10.96 5.72 3.68
CA SER A 51 12.36 6.19 3.64
C SER A 51 12.68 7.01 4.88
N PHE A 52 13.84 6.72 5.47
CA PHE A 52 14.44 7.49 6.56
C PHE A 52 15.86 7.98 6.21
N ALA A 53 16.35 7.76 5.00
CA ALA A 53 17.76 7.97 4.64
C ALA A 53 18.27 9.41 4.79
N LYS A 54 17.37 10.41 4.79
CA LYS A 54 17.72 11.83 4.96
C LYS A 54 17.54 12.32 6.41
N MET A 55 17.39 11.43 7.37
CA MET A 55 17.11 11.75 8.78
C MET A 55 18.26 11.29 9.69
N ASP A 56 18.55 12.09 10.72
CA ASP A 56 19.41 11.64 11.82
C ASP A 56 18.70 10.61 12.72
N ALA A 57 19.41 10.04 13.69
CA ALA A 57 18.85 9.01 14.57
C ALA A 57 17.66 9.49 15.42
N GLY A 58 17.70 10.75 15.90
CA GLY A 58 16.61 11.33 16.69
C GLY A 58 15.36 11.57 15.84
N GLN A 59 15.56 12.16 14.66
CA GLN A 59 14.51 12.36 13.66
C GLN A 59 13.91 11.03 13.19
N THR A 60 14.75 10.00 12.97
CA THR A 60 14.30 8.67 12.57
C THR A 60 13.38 8.04 13.61
N ASN A 61 13.72 8.13 14.90
CA ASN A 61 12.88 7.59 15.97
C ASN A 61 11.53 8.31 16.04
N GLN A 62 11.52 9.64 15.94
CA GLN A 62 10.29 10.42 15.90
C GLN A 62 9.44 10.06 14.66
N ALA A 63 10.07 9.91 13.51
CA ALA A 63 9.42 9.54 12.26
C ALA A 63 8.79 8.14 12.33
N LYS A 64 9.49 7.15 12.92
CA LYS A 64 8.93 5.82 13.20
C LYS A 64 7.70 5.89 14.11
N GLY A 65 7.75 6.72 15.16
CA GLY A 65 6.60 6.97 16.03
C GLY A 65 5.39 7.55 15.28
N LYS A 66 5.61 8.49 14.36
CA LYS A 66 4.54 9.00 13.47
C LYS A 66 3.97 7.92 12.56
N VAL A 67 4.82 7.07 11.98
CA VAL A 67 4.36 5.95 11.14
C VAL A 67 3.54 4.95 11.95
N GLN A 68 3.96 4.64 13.18
CA GLN A 68 3.18 3.80 14.11
C GLN A 68 1.79 4.38 14.39
N MET A 69 1.69 5.70 14.61
CA MET A 69 0.39 6.35 14.78
C MET A 69 -0.48 6.24 13.53
N MET A 70 0.08 6.51 12.33
CA MET A 70 -0.65 6.36 11.06
C MET A 70 -1.14 4.93 10.84
N VAL A 71 -0.32 3.92 11.19
CA VAL A 71 -0.72 2.51 11.14
C VAL A 71 -1.90 2.24 12.08
N GLY A 72 -1.83 2.72 13.33
CA GLY A 72 -2.91 2.56 14.30
C GLY A 72 -4.21 3.25 13.87
N GLU A 73 -4.14 4.45 13.30
CA GLU A 73 -5.29 5.16 12.76
C GLU A 73 -5.91 4.41 11.57
N MET A 74 -5.08 3.95 10.64
CA MET A 74 -5.53 3.19 9.48
C MET A 74 -6.14 1.84 9.88
N GLN A 75 -5.58 1.15 10.87
CA GLN A 75 -6.14 -0.08 11.42
C GLN A 75 -7.53 0.18 12.01
N ARG A 76 -7.67 1.17 12.91
CA ARG A 76 -8.98 1.54 13.49
C ARG A 76 -9.99 1.90 12.43
N ARG A 77 -9.56 2.64 11.39
CA ARG A 77 -10.40 2.99 10.25
C ARG A 77 -10.82 1.74 9.48
N ALA A 78 -9.91 0.82 9.20
CA ALA A 78 -10.23 -0.43 8.54
C ALA A 78 -11.24 -1.24 9.36
N ASP A 79 -11.00 -1.43 10.66
CA ASP A 79 -11.89 -2.17 11.57
C ASP A 79 -13.30 -1.56 11.62
N ALA A 80 -13.40 -0.24 11.73
CA ALA A 80 -14.69 0.47 11.70
C ALA A 80 -15.44 0.32 10.37
N ASN A 81 -14.77 -0.11 9.30
CA ASN A 81 -15.36 -0.36 7.99
C ASN A 81 -15.39 -1.85 7.60
N GLY A 82 -15.23 -2.76 8.58
CA GLY A 82 -15.27 -4.21 8.35
C GLY A 82 -13.99 -4.80 7.76
N GLY A 83 -12.90 -4.02 7.75
CA GLY A 83 -11.62 -4.34 7.15
C GLY A 83 -11.40 -3.69 5.79
N LEU A 84 -10.14 -3.67 5.36
CA LEU A 84 -9.76 -3.32 4.00
C LEU A 84 -10.06 -4.49 3.06
N ASP A 85 -10.74 -4.22 1.95
CA ASP A 85 -11.01 -5.21 0.90
C ASP A 85 -9.87 -5.21 -0.13
N LYS A 86 -9.61 -4.06 -0.74
CA LYS A 86 -8.55 -3.89 -1.75
C LYS A 86 -7.98 -2.47 -1.77
N VAL A 87 -6.80 -2.37 -2.36
CA VAL A 87 -6.15 -1.11 -2.75
C VAL A 87 -6.14 -1.07 -4.27
N GLU A 88 -6.80 -0.09 -4.86
CA GLU A 88 -6.88 0.09 -6.32
C GLU A 88 -5.99 1.24 -6.74
N VAL A 89 -5.05 0.99 -7.66
CA VAL A 89 -4.17 2.06 -8.18
C VAL A 89 -4.97 2.89 -9.18
N LEU A 90 -5.08 4.19 -8.90
CA LEU A 90 -5.76 5.15 -9.78
C LEU A 90 -4.78 5.83 -10.73
N GLU A 91 -3.60 6.17 -10.24
CA GLU A 91 -2.54 6.79 -11.02
C GLU A 91 -1.17 6.39 -10.43
N SER A 92 -0.21 6.18 -11.31
CA SER A 92 1.20 6.08 -10.95
C SER A 92 2.03 6.83 -11.98
N LYS A 93 2.82 7.79 -11.50
CA LYS A 93 3.68 8.62 -12.33
C LYS A 93 5.07 8.66 -11.72
N ILE A 94 6.03 8.07 -12.42
CA ILE A 94 7.46 8.31 -12.18
C ILE A 94 7.80 9.64 -12.82
N GLU A 95 8.43 10.53 -12.07
CA GLU A 95 8.84 11.85 -12.56
C GLU A 95 10.06 11.72 -13.50
N GLU A 96 10.34 12.75 -14.31
CA GLU A 96 11.39 12.72 -15.34
C GLU A 96 12.79 12.41 -14.80
N ASN A 97 13.04 12.70 -13.52
CA ASN A 97 14.30 12.37 -12.86
C ASN A 97 14.52 10.86 -12.62
N GLY A 98 13.49 10.03 -12.78
CA GLY A 98 13.57 8.58 -12.56
C GLY A 98 13.83 8.15 -11.10
N GLU A 99 13.81 9.09 -10.16
CA GLU A 99 14.14 8.92 -8.75
C GLU A 99 12.98 9.24 -7.81
N SER A 100 11.91 9.84 -8.34
CA SER A 100 10.72 10.19 -7.57
C SER A 100 9.45 9.75 -8.30
N ALA A 101 8.41 9.45 -7.53
CA ALA A 101 7.12 9.06 -8.09
C ALA A 101 5.96 9.59 -7.24
N ARG A 102 4.81 9.73 -7.88
CA ARG A 102 3.52 9.99 -7.24
C ARG A 102 2.56 8.87 -7.57
N VAL A 103 1.97 8.30 -6.55
CA VAL A 103 0.96 7.23 -6.68
C VAL A 103 -0.31 7.69 -6.01
N ARG A 104 -1.45 7.52 -6.69
CA ARG A 104 -2.78 7.68 -6.12
C ARG A 104 -3.46 6.32 -6.05
N VAL A 105 -4.05 6.02 -4.91
CA VAL A 105 -4.79 4.78 -4.69
C VAL A 105 -6.18 5.07 -4.15
N LYS A 106 -7.13 4.19 -4.46
CA LYS A 106 -8.43 4.10 -3.82
C LYS A 106 -8.43 2.90 -2.88
N LEU A 107 -8.61 3.17 -1.60
CA LEU A 107 -8.89 2.15 -0.60
C LEU A 107 -10.36 1.79 -0.71
N VAL A 108 -10.65 0.50 -0.89
CA VAL A 108 -12.02 -0.04 -0.85
C VAL A 108 -12.14 -0.88 0.41
N PHE A 109 -13.12 -0.54 1.25
CA PHE A 109 -13.39 -1.27 2.49
C PHE A 109 -14.49 -2.30 2.29
N LYS A 110 -14.55 -3.32 3.15
CA LYS A 110 -15.54 -4.41 3.03
C LYS A 110 -16.99 -3.95 3.17
N ASN A 111 -17.24 -2.84 3.86
CA ASN A 111 -18.57 -2.23 3.93
C ASN A 111 -18.95 -1.40 2.68
N GLY A 112 -18.14 -1.40 1.63
CA GLY A 112 -18.38 -0.69 0.38
C GLY A 112 -17.98 0.79 0.37
N LYS A 113 -17.57 1.36 1.51
CA LYS A 113 -17.01 2.72 1.54
C LYS A 113 -15.64 2.75 0.89
N THR A 114 -15.25 3.93 0.39
CA THR A 114 -13.96 4.15 -0.26
C THR A 114 -13.23 5.37 0.30
N SER A 115 -11.91 5.41 0.10
CA SER A 115 -11.06 6.57 0.38
C SER A 115 -10.03 6.73 -0.72
N ASP A 116 -9.83 7.95 -1.19
CA ASP A 116 -8.73 8.24 -2.09
C ASP A 116 -7.52 8.74 -1.29
N GLU A 117 -6.36 8.15 -1.56
CA GLU A 117 -5.12 8.45 -0.89
C GLU A 117 -4.01 8.73 -1.91
N SER A 118 -2.99 9.48 -1.50
CA SER A 118 -1.84 9.76 -2.36
C SER A 118 -0.53 9.62 -1.59
N GLY A 119 0.44 8.96 -2.23
CA GLY A 119 1.79 8.79 -1.70
C GLY A 119 2.81 9.44 -2.63
N ARG A 120 3.81 10.09 -2.03
CA ARG A 120 5.06 10.44 -2.73
C ARG A 120 6.09 9.39 -2.42
N LEU A 121 6.86 9.01 -3.42
CA LEU A 121 7.94 8.04 -3.28
C LEU A 121 9.24 8.61 -3.81
N LEU A 122 10.33 8.11 -3.26
CA LEU A 122 11.68 8.35 -3.72
C LEU A 122 12.45 7.02 -3.76
N LYS A 123 13.50 6.96 -4.57
CA LYS A 123 14.47 5.86 -4.48
C LYS A 123 15.37 6.08 -3.27
N ASP A 124 15.41 5.07 -2.41
CA ASP A 124 16.28 4.96 -1.25
C ASP A 124 17.15 3.72 -1.47
N ASP A 125 18.44 3.93 -1.73
CA ASP A 125 19.40 2.87 -2.11
C ASP A 125 18.92 1.98 -3.28
N GLY A 126 18.34 2.61 -4.31
CA GLY A 126 17.82 1.92 -5.49
C GLY A 126 16.41 1.33 -5.34
N ASP A 127 15.92 1.18 -4.11
CA ASP A 127 14.59 0.66 -3.80
C ASP A 127 13.57 1.81 -3.68
N TRP A 128 12.35 1.62 -4.17
CA TRP A 128 11.28 2.59 -3.95
C TRP A 128 10.81 2.59 -2.50
N LYS A 129 10.69 3.78 -1.91
CA LYS A 129 10.15 4.00 -0.56
C LYS A 129 9.23 5.20 -0.54
N MET A 130 8.22 5.17 0.31
CA MET A 130 7.37 6.32 0.58
C MET A 130 8.16 7.39 1.33
N ALA A 131 8.05 8.62 0.85
CA ALA A 131 8.63 9.78 1.50
C ALA A 131 7.68 10.30 2.59
N LEU A 132 8.20 10.48 3.80
CA LEU A 132 7.49 11.24 4.83
C LEU A 132 7.53 12.72 4.49
N LYS A 133 6.36 13.36 4.58
CA LYS A 133 6.24 14.82 4.43
C LYS A 133 6.44 15.52 5.77
#